data_AF-T0G0V1-F1
#
_entry.id   AF-T0G0V1-F1
#
_cell.length_a   1.000
_cell.length_b   1.000
_cell.length_c   1.000
_cell.angle_alpha   90.00
_cell.angle_beta   90.00
_cell.angle_gamma   90.00
#
_symmetry.space_group_name_H-M   'P 1'
#
loop_
_entity.id
_entity.type
_entity.pdbx_description
1 polymer ?
#
loop_
_entity_poly.entity_id
_entity_poly.type
_entity_poly.pdbx_seq_one_letter_code
_entity_poly.pdbx_strand_id
1 'polypeptide(L)'
;MNKTVREAEQDRVAEILRRDREDAERERRRAVAEKQVESGEFANLDDTVVPPTPELLKTGAFVPYTPKGNNGTVRSVRTVRRLLISQIAYLYSHGVLDDDLFAACRWYKDRWDAAEMEPSAPVSSYGESIRGDLVYGHLPRSQWAAEARSDFRFANSFIPIEVVHVFDAIVLHDQTLRDVSKMIRRGDRYIKAALLAGALALHGGIAHRLEIERRFS
;
A
#
# COMPACT_ATOMS: atom_id res chain seq x y z
N MET A 1 36.38 -24.59 -10.82
CA MET A 1 37.44 -23.74 -10.23
C MET A 1 36.80 -22.89 -9.15
N ASN A 2 37.21 -23.05 -7.89
CA ASN A 2 36.71 -22.22 -6.80
C ASN A 2 37.31 -20.82 -6.95
N LYS A 3 36.46 -19.81 -7.19
CA LYS A 3 36.89 -18.41 -7.21
C LYS A 3 37.44 -18.04 -5.84
N THR A 4 38.54 -17.31 -5.82
CA THR A 4 39.08 -16.76 -4.57
C THR A 4 38.12 -15.69 -4.03
N VAL A 5 38.10 -15.49 -2.71
CA VAL A 5 37.24 -14.47 -2.05
C VAL A 5 37.44 -13.08 -2.67
N ARG A 6 38.67 -12.78 -3.12
CA ARG A 6 39.04 -11.52 -3.75
C ARG A 6 38.44 -11.36 -5.16
N GLU A 7 38.41 -12.43 -5.95
CA GLU A 7 37.77 -12.43 -7.27
C GLU A 7 36.24 -12.33 -7.17
N ALA A 8 35.63 -13.00 -6.18
CA ALA A 8 34.19 -12.90 -5.92
C ALA A 8 33.77 -11.47 -5.50
N GLU A 9 34.58 -10.80 -4.69
CA GLU A 9 34.33 -9.41 -4.29
C GLU A 9 34.51 -8.43 -5.46
N GLN A 10 35.52 -8.66 -6.32
CA GLN A 10 35.71 -7.86 -7.54
C GLN A 10 34.54 -7.99 -8.51
N ASP A 11 34.01 -9.20 -8.70
CA ASP A 11 32.83 -9.45 -9.53
C ASP A 11 31.59 -8.74 -8.96
N ARG A 12 31.40 -8.76 -7.64
CA ARG A 12 30.30 -8.06 -6.96
C ARG A 12 30.40 -6.56 -7.14
N VAL A 13 31.58 -5.97 -6.92
CA VAL A 13 31.80 -4.52 -7.07
C VAL A 13 31.63 -4.10 -8.53
N ALA A 14 32.12 -4.89 -9.49
CA ALA A 14 31.93 -4.63 -10.91
C ALA A 14 30.46 -4.64 -11.31
N GLU A 15 29.67 -5.57 -10.77
CA GLU A 15 28.22 -5.64 -10.99
C GLU A 15 27.49 -4.43 -10.40
N ILE A 16 27.87 -3.97 -9.20
CA ILE A 16 27.31 -2.74 -8.61
C ILE A 16 27.62 -1.53 -9.49
N LEU A 17 28.88 -1.34 -9.88
CA LEU A 17 29.30 -0.22 -10.72
C LEU A 17 28.63 -0.24 -12.10
N ARG A 18 28.37 -1.42 -12.65
CA ARG A 18 27.62 -1.58 -13.91
C ARG A 18 26.17 -1.11 -13.74
N ARG A 19 25.49 -1.52 -12.67
CA ARG A 19 24.12 -1.08 -12.37
C ARG A 19 24.05 0.44 -12.18
N ASP A 20 24.98 1.01 -11.41
CA ASP A 20 25.02 2.45 -11.17
C ASP A 20 25.20 3.25 -12.47
N ARG A 21 26.02 2.76 -13.41
CA ARG A 21 26.18 3.39 -14.73
C ARG A 21 24.90 3.30 -15.56
N GLU A 22 24.26 2.13 -15.59
CA GLU A 22 22.99 1.93 -16.31
C GLU A 22 21.88 2.83 -15.72
N ASP A 23 21.83 2.98 -14.40
CA ASP A 23 20.89 3.89 -13.72
C ASP A 23 21.19 5.36 -14.03
N ALA A 24 22.46 5.77 -13.99
CA ALA A 24 22.85 7.14 -14.34
C ALA A 24 22.50 7.49 -15.80
N GLU A 25 22.66 6.55 -16.73
CA GLU A 25 22.25 6.74 -18.12
C GLU A 25 20.73 6.78 -18.31
N ARG A 26 19.98 5.98 -17.56
CA ARG A 26 18.51 6.02 -17.53
C ARG A 26 18.01 7.39 -17.06
N GLU A 27 18.55 7.91 -15.96
CA GLU A 27 18.10 9.21 -15.45
C GLU A 27 18.55 10.39 -16.31
N ARG A 28 19.69 10.29 -17.00
CA ARG A 28 20.05 11.28 -18.03
C ARG A 28 19.05 11.27 -19.18
N ARG A 29 18.66 10.08 -19.67
CA ARG A 29 17.64 9.95 -20.74
C ARG A 29 16.29 10.50 -20.28
N ARG A 30 15.87 10.20 -19.05
CA ARG A 30 14.65 10.74 -18.44
C ARG A 30 14.67 12.26 -18.37
N ALA A 31 15.75 12.85 -17.84
CA ALA A 31 15.87 14.31 -17.73
C ALA A 31 15.85 15.03 -19.09
N VAL A 32 16.39 14.39 -20.14
CA VAL A 32 16.30 14.92 -21.52
C VAL A 32 14.86 14.80 -22.05
N ALA A 33 14.20 13.66 -21.83
CA ALA A 33 12.84 13.42 -22.27
C ALA A 33 11.83 14.34 -21.55
N GLU A 34 12.00 14.60 -20.25
CA GLU A 34 11.18 15.57 -19.50
C GLU A 34 11.30 16.98 -20.08
N LYS A 35 12.52 17.44 -20.38
CA LYS A 35 12.76 18.75 -21.02
C LYS A 35 12.14 18.84 -22.42
N GLN A 36 12.16 17.76 -23.19
CA GLN A 36 11.52 17.68 -24.51
C GLN A 36 10.00 17.75 -24.39
N VAL A 37 9.41 17.10 -23.39
CA VAL A 37 7.97 17.19 -23.13
C VAL A 37 7.58 18.61 -22.69
N GLU A 38 8.38 19.26 -21.85
CA GLU A 38 8.16 20.66 -21.45
C GLU A 38 8.22 21.63 -22.64
N SER A 39 9.10 21.37 -23.62
CA SER A 39 9.21 22.18 -24.84
C SER A 39 8.18 21.84 -25.93
N GLY A 40 7.36 20.79 -25.73
CA GLY A 40 6.36 20.35 -26.69
C GLY A 40 6.91 19.47 -27.83
N GLU A 41 8.12 18.94 -27.70
CA GLU A 41 8.73 17.98 -28.61
C GLU A 41 8.51 16.53 -28.11
N PHE A 42 7.83 15.70 -28.89
CA PHE A 42 7.30 14.41 -28.44
C PHE A 42 8.06 13.19 -28.98
N ALA A 43 9.38 13.29 -29.20
CA ALA A 43 10.17 12.22 -29.82
C ALA A 43 10.47 11.02 -28.90
N ASN A 44 10.61 11.23 -27.58
CA ASN A 44 11.07 10.22 -26.61
C ASN A 44 10.08 10.03 -25.44
N LEU A 45 8.80 9.84 -25.76
CA LEU A 45 7.74 9.72 -24.75
C LEU A 45 7.87 8.45 -23.88
N ASP A 46 8.39 7.35 -24.41
CA ASP A 46 8.52 6.09 -23.66
C ASP A 46 9.53 6.19 -22.49
N ASP A 47 10.54 7.05 -22.62
CA ASP A 47 11.56 7.27 -21.58
C ASP A 47 11.07 8.15 -20.41
N THR A 48 9.93 8.83 -20.58
CA THR A 48 9.28 9.59 -19.49
C THR A 48 8.43 8.71 -18.56
N VAL A 49 8.20 7.44 -18.94
CA VAL A 49 7.37 6.53 -18.16
C VAL A 49 8.19 5.93 -17.03
N VAL A 50 7.84 6.27 -15.79
CA VAL A 50 8.36 5.55 -14.63
C VAL A 50 7.66 4.20 -14.56
N PRO A 51 8.36 3.07 -14.77
CA PRO A 51 7.75 1.75 -14.55
C PRO A 51 7.44 1.58 -13.06
N PRO A 52 6.35 0.88 -12.71
CA PRO A 52 6.04 0.58 -11.31
C PRO A 52 7.20 -0.20 -10.69
N THR A 53 7.59 0.17 -9.46
CA THR A 53 8.60 -0.58 -8.71
C THR A 53 8.09 -2.02 -8.42
N PRO A 54 8.99 -3.00 -8.19
CA PRO A 54 8.59 -4.36 -7.86
C PRO A 54 7.66 -4.45 -6.63
N GLU A 55 7.81 -3.52 -5.68
CA GLU A 55 6.96 -3.39 -4.49
C GLU A 55 5.54 -2.91 -4.84
N LEU A 56 5.43 -1.94 -5.76
CA LEU A 56 4.14 -1.46 -6.29
C LEU A 56 3.44 -2.50 -7.15
N LEU A 57 4.20 -3.33 -7.88
CA LEU A 57 3.64 -4.45 -8.64
C LEU A 57 3.04 -5.53 -7.73
N LYS A 58 3.65 -5.80 -6.58
CA LYS A 58 3.13 -6.77 -5.59
C LYS A 58 1.84 -6.29 -4.92
N THR A 59 1.77 -5.00 -4.61
CA THR A 59 0.63 -4.39 -3.90
C THR A 59 -0.50 -3.96 -4.84
N GLY A 60 -0.20 -3.72 -6.13
CA GLY A 60 -1.19 -3.19 -7.08
C GLY A 60 -1.58 -1.73 -6.82
N ALA A 61 -0.84 -1.01 -5.97
CA ALA A 61 -1.16 0.34 -5.50
C ALA A 61 -0.84 1.46 -6.52
N PHE A 62 -1.23 1.27 -7.79
CA PHE A 62 -0.96 2.21 -8.85
C PHE A 62 -2.10 2.33 -9.88
N VAL A 63 -2.28 3.52 -10.43
CA VAL A 63 -3.34 3.84 -11.40
C VAL A 63 -2.72 4.30 -12.71
N PRO A 64 -3.23 3.87 -13.88
CA PRO A 64 -2.79 4.43 -15.15
C PRO A 64 -3.07 5.93 -15.21
N TYR A 65 -2.02 6.72 -15.36
CA TYR A 65 -2.03 8.15 -15.59
C TYR A 65 -1.60 8.42 -17.04
N THR A 66 -2.23 9.41 -17.66
CA THR A 66 -1.82 9.90 -18.97
C THR A 66 -1.64 11.40 -18.83
N PRO A 67 -0.38 11.91 -18.93
CA PRO A 67 -0.14 13.34 -18.83
C PRO A 67 -0.86 14.06 -19.98
N LYS A 68 -1.59 15.14 -19.65
CA LYS A 68 -2.22 15.99 -20.65
C LYS A 68 -1.24 17.08 -21.05
N GLY A 69 -0.95 17.22 -22.36
CA GLY A 69 -0.22 18.38 -22.88
C GLY A 69 -1.11 19.63 -22.94
N ASN A 70 -0.48 20.81 -22.96
CA ASN A 70 -1.18 22.12 -23.01
C ASN A 70 -2.12 22.29 -24.21
N ASN A 71 -1.92 21.55 -25.31
CA ASN A 71 -2.71 21.64 -26.55
C ASN A 71 -3.74 20.52 -26.74
N GLY A 72 -3.99 19.68 -25.72
CA GLY A 72 -5.00 18.62 -25.82
C GLY A 72 -4.68 17.48 -26.79
N THR A 73 -3.51 17.47 -27.42
CA THR A 73 -3.00 16.34 -28.22
C THR A 73 -2.60 15.20 -27.28
N VAL A 74 -3.52 14.25 -27.10
CA VAL A 74 -3.30 13.05 -26.29
C VAL A 74 -2.84 11.92 -27.22
N ARG A 75 -1.65 11.37 -26.97
CA ARG A 75 -1.34 9.99 -27.38
C ARG A 75 -1.00 9.17 -26.13
N SER A 76 -1.48 7.94 -26.15
CA SER A 76 -1.61 7.04 -25.00
C SER A 76 -0.26 6.63 -24.42
N VAL A 77 0.24 7.41 -23.47
CA VAL A 77 1.27 6.96 -22.55
C VAL A 77 0.57 6.63 -21.24
N ARG A 78 0.55 5.33 -20.87
CA ARG A 78 0.06 4.86 -19.57
C ARG A 78 1.23 4.87 -18.61
N THR A 79 1.48 6.00 -17.97
CA THR A 79 2.31 6.03 -16.77
C THR A 79 1.51 5.47 -15.60
N VAL A 80 2.18 5.11 -14.51
CA VAL A 80 1.51 4.63 -13.30
C VAL A 80 1.68 5.67 -12.20
N ARG A 81 0.58 6.14 -11.60
CA ARG A 81 0.60 7.04 -10.44
C ARG A 81 0.31 6.24 -9.18
N ARG A 82 1.07 6.48 -8.11
CA ARG A 82 0.78 5.91 -6.78
C ARG A 82 -0.65 6.28 -6.35
N LEU A 83 -1.43 5.30 -5.90
CA LEU A 83 -2.72 5.57 -5.27
C LEU A 83 -2.43 6.29 -3.94
N LEU A 84 -2.65 7.60 -3.89
CA LEU A 84 -2.38 8.43 -2.71
C LEU A 84 -3.57 8.49 -1.74
N ILE A 85 -4.75 8.04 -2.16
CA ILE A 85 -5.99 8.15 -1.40
C ILE A 85 -6.37 6.74 -0.94
N SER A 86 -6.55 6.55 0.36
CA SER A 86 -7.06 5.29 0.91
C SER A 86 -8.47 5.02 0.38
N GLN A 87 -8.81 3.76 0.17
CA GLN A 87 -10.12 3.39 -0.38
C GLN A 87 -11.25 3.85 0.56
N ILE A 88 -11.00 3.89 1.87
CA ILE A 88 -11.92 4.39 2.89
C ILE A 88 -12.24 5.88 2.67
N ALA A 89 -11.22 6.71 2.40
CA ALA A 89 -11.41 8.14 2.12
C ALA A 89 -12.14 8.37 0.79
N TYR A 90 -11.87 7.55 -0.22
CA TYR A 90 -12.63 7.56 -1.46
C TYR A 90 -14.12 7.25 -1.22
N LEU A 91 -14.42 6.19 -0.46
CA LEU A 91 -15.81 5.79 -0.18
C LEU A 91 -16.57 6.84 0.63
N TYR A 92 -15.89 7.49 1.58
CA TYR A 92 -16.44 8.60 2.35
C TYR A 92 -16.78 9.82 1.46
N SER A 93 -15.84 10.28 0.63
CA SER A 93 -16.09 11.40 -0.29
C SER A 93 -17.22 11.17 -1.31
N HIS A 94 -17.59 9.91 -1.56
CA HIS A 94 -18.69 9.52 -2.45
C HIS A 94 -20.01 9.23 -1.69
N GLY A 95 -20.06 9.52 -0.38
CA GLY A 95 -21.24 9.30 0.46
C GLY A 95 -21.63 7.84 0.63
N VAL A 96 -20.67 6.91 0.48
CA VAL A 96 -20.90 5.49 0.80
C VAL A 96 -20.77 5.24 2.29
N LEU A 97 -19.87 5.95 2.96
CA LEU A 97 -19.66 5.88 4.40
C LEU A 97 -20.07 7.21 5.02
N ASP A 98 -20.77 7.15 6.15
CA ASP A 98 -21.06 8.32 6.99
C ASP A 98 -19.82 8.69 7.84
N ASP A 99 -19.83 9.86 8.48
CA ASP A 99 -18.71 10.37 9.31
C ASP A 99 -18.27 9.36 10.39
N ASP A 100 -19.25 8.75 11.07
CA ASP A 100 -19.01 7.80 12.14
C ASP A 100 -18.49 6.45 11.63
N LEU A 101 -19.00 5.98 10.48
CA LEU A 101 -18.51 4.76 9.83
C LEU A 101 -17.10 4.96 9.28
N PHE A 102 -16.82 6.14 8.72
CA PHE A 102 -15.50 6.54 8.28
C PHE A 102 -14.51 6.55 9.44
N ALA A 103 -14.86 7.15 10.58
CA ALA A 103 -14.03 7.16 11.78
C ALA A 103 -13.75 5.73 12.30
N ALA A 104 -14.77 4.86 12.31
CA ALA A 104 -14.61 3.47 12.72
C ALA A 104 -13.68 2.68 11.80
N CYS A 105 -13.89 2.77 10.48
CA CYS A 105 -13.03 2.10 9.49
C CYS A 105 -11.59 2.62 9.52
N ARG A 106 -11.41 3.93 9.69
CA ARG A 106 -10.08 4.54 9.83
C ARG A 106 -9.38 4.04 11.09
N TRP A 107 -10.05 4.07 12.24
CA TRP A 107 -9.50 3.57 13.49
C TRP A 107 -9.10 2.10 13.38
N TYR A 108 -9.94 1.26 12.78
CA TYR A 108 -9.66 -0.15 12.57
C TYR A 108 -8.41 -0.39 11.72
N LYS A 109 -8.25 0.39 10.63
CA LYS A 109 -7.05 0.36 9.78
C LYS A 109 -5.81 0.82 10.54
N ASP A 110 -5.91 1.94 11.27
CA ASP A 110 -4.80 2.47 12.06
C ASP A 110 -4.32 1.46 13.12
N ARG A 111 -5.24 0.71 13.75
CA ARG A 111 -4.90 -0.37 14.69
C ARG A 111 -4.25 -1.57 13.99
N TRP A 112 -4.70 -1.93 12.79
CA TRP A 112 -4.09 -2.99 12.01
C TRP A 112 -2.65 -2.65 11.57
N ASP A 113 -2.43 -1.41 11.11
CA ASP A 113 -1.11 -0.88 10.74
C ASP A 113 -0.19 -0.82 11.97
N ALA A 114 -0.66 -0.27 13.08
CA ALA A 114 0.09 -0.16 14.33
C ALA A 114 0.40 -1.52 15.00
N ALA A 115 -0.43 -2.54 14.72
CA ALA A 115 -0.22 -3.89 15.22
C ALA A 115 0.99 -4.60 14.56
N GLU A 116 1.61 -4.00 13.53
CA GLU A 116 2.70 -4.59 12.74
C GLU A 116 2.32 -6.00 12.24
N MET A 117 1.06 -6.19 11.85
CA MET A 117 0.51 -7.50 11.45
C MET A 117 0.94 -7.90 10.02
N GLU A 118 1.74 -7.08 9.35
CA GLU A 118 2.32 -7.39 8.05
C GLU A 118 3.61 -8.22 8.21
N PRO A 119 3.64 -9.52 7.86
CA PRO A 119 4.81 -10.35 8.04
C PRO A 119 5.84 -10.21 6.89
N SER A 120 5.65 -9.24 5.98
CA SER A 120 6.39 -9.20 4.70
C SER A 120 7.40 -8.09 4.54
N ALA A 121 7.62 -7.22 5.54
CA ALA A 121 8.77 -6.34 5.51
C ALA A 121 10.00 -7.13 5.97
N PRO A 122 10.95 -7.52 5.08
CA PRO A 122 12.26 -7.98 5.51
C PRO A 122 12.95 -6.78 6.15
N VAL A 123 12.76 -6.61 7.46
CA VAL A 123 13.55 -5.65 8.22
C VAL A 123 14.97 -6.20 8.19
N SER A 124 15.85 -5.56 7.43
CA SER A 124 17.29 -5.74 7.59
C SER A 124 17.57 -5.45 9.06
N SER A 125 17.77 -6.50 9.85
CA SER A 125 18.17 -6.41 11.24
C SER A 125 19.60 -5.86 11.29
N TYR A 126 19.72 -4.54 11.16
CA TYR A 126 20.93 -3.79 11.44
C TYR A 126 20.79 -3.24 12.86
N GLY A 127 21.19 -4.09 13.81
CA GLY A 127 21.10 -3.81 15.24
C GLY A 127 21.46 -5.08 15.99
N GLU A 128 22.52 -4.98 16.79
CA GLU A 128 23.15 -5.99 17.64
C GLU A 128 22.20 -7.10 18.11
N SER A 129 22.21 -8.23 17.40
CA SER A 129 21.60 -9.45 17.90
C SER A 129 22.44 -9.93 19.09
N ILE A 130 21.95 -9.75 20.31
CA ILE A 130 22.42 -10.49 21.47
C ILE A 130 22.34 -11.97 21.09
N ARG A 131 23.49 -12.63 21.12
CA ARG A 131 23.67 -14.06 20.81
C ARG A 131 22.80 -14.87 21.78
N GLY A 132 21.63 -15.34 21.35
CA GLY A 132 20.89 -16.32 22.15
C GLY A 132 19.42 -16.50 21.85
N ASP A 133 18.67 -15.44 21.52
CA ASP A 133 17.24 -15.59 21.28
C ASP A 133 16.90 -15.61 19.80
N LEU A 134 16.31 -16.72 19.37
CA LEU A 134 15.41 -16.74 18.22
C LEU A 134 14.25 -15.82 18.57
N VAL A 135 14.43 -14.51 18.36
CA VAL A 135 13.37 -13.52 18.50
C VAL A 135 12.33 -13.90 17.46
N TYR A 136 11.34 -14.64 17.95
CA TYR A 136 10.12 -14.97 17.25
C TYR A 136 9.59 -13.70 16.60
N GLY A 137 9.77 -13.57 15.27
CA GLY A 137 9.34 -12.41 14.48
C GLY A 137 7.82 -12.17 14.49
N HIS A 138 7.08 -12.94 15.30
CA HIS A 138 5.65 -12.82 15.55
C HIS A 138 5.33 -12.08 16.86
N LEU A 139 6.29 -11.76 17.74
CA LEU A 139 6.03 -11.03 18.97
C LEU A 139 6.03 -9.50 18.73
N PRO A 140 5.12 -8.74 19.37
CA PRO A 140 5.08 -7.30 19.22
C PRO A 140 6.36 -6.68 19.81
N ARG A 141 6.97 -5.75 19.08
CA ARG A 141 8.24 -5.10 19.49
C ARG A 141 8.03 -3.99 20.53
N SER A 142 6.80 -3.50 20.67
CA SER A 142 6.44 -2.43 21.59
C SER A 142 5.15 -2.76 22.35
N GLN A 143 4.98 -2.16 23.53
CA GLN A 143 3.72 -2.23 24.29
C GLN A 143 2.55 -1.70 23.45
N TRP A 144 2.77 -0.60 22.72
CA TRP A 144 1.78 -0.04 21.81
C TRP A 144 1.33 -1.03 20.73
N ALA A 145 2.25 -1.75 20.10
CA ALA A 145 1.91 -2.78 19.11
C ALA A 145 1.14 -3.95 19.74
N ALA A 146 1.45 -4.31 21.00
CA ALA A 146 0.72 -5.35 21.72
C ALA A 146 -0.73 -4.92 22.02
N GLU A 147 -0.92 -3.68 22.48
CA GLU A 147 -2.24 -3.08 22.71
C GLU A 147 -3.03 -2.99 21.39
N ALA A 148 -2.41 -2.48 20.32
CA ALA A 148 -3.02 -2.41 19.00
C ALA A 148 -3.46 -3.78 18.45
N ARG A 149 -2.69 -4.84 18.70
CA ARG A 149 -3.10 -6.22 18.35
C ARG A 149 -4.31 -6.69 19.13
N SER A 150 -4.36 -6.40 20.43
CA SER A 150 -5.51 -6.72 21.27
C SER A 150 -6.76 -5.98 20.81
N ASP A 151 -6.62 -4.68 20.57
CA ASP A 151 -7.68 -3.79 20.10
C ASP A 151 -8.19 -4.21 18.72
N PHE A 152 -7.30 -4.56 17.79
CA PHE A 152 -7.67 -5.07 16.48
C PHE A 152 -8.45 -6.38 16.58
N ARG A 153 -8.00 -7.34 17.40
CA ARG A 153 -8.71 -8.61 17.60
C ARG A 153 -10.09 -8.40 18.24
N PHE A 154 -10.16 -7.51 19.22
CA PHE A 154 -11.41 -7.10 19.85
C PHE A 154 -12.37 -6.51 18.82
N ALA A 155 -11.90 -5.56 18.01
CA ALA A 155 -12.72 -4.93 16.98
C ALA A 155 -13.16 -5.91 15.89
N ASN A 156 -12.26 -6.79 15.46
CA ASN A 156 -12.55 -7.80 14.44
C ASN A 156 -13.64 -8.79 14.88
N SER A 157 -13.76 -9.04 16.19
CA SER A 157 -14.79 -9.94 16.73
C SER A 157 -16.22 -9.45 16.54
N PHE A 158 -16.42 -8.15 16.27
CA PHE A 158 -17.75 -7.60 15.99
C PHE A 158 -18.15 -7.72 14.53
N ILE A 159 -17.19 -7.90 13.61
CA ILE A 159 -17.47 -7.98 12.19
C ILE A 159 -18.02 -9.39 11.89
N PRO A 160 -19.17 -9.52 11.20
CA PRO A 160 -19.72 -10.83 10.89
C PRO A 160 -18.75 -11.66 10.03
N ILE A 161 -18.57 -12.93 10.40
CA ILE A 161 -17.60 -13.83 9.78
C ILE A 161 -17.87 -14.04 8.28
N GLU A 162 -19.13 -13.88 7.86
CA GLU A 162 -19.56 -14.01 6.47
C GLU A 162 -19.07 -12.85 5.60
N VAL A 163 -18.80 -11.68 6.19
CA VAL A 163 -18.41 -10.46 5.45
C VAL A 163 -16.99 -10.00 5.78
N VAL A 164 -16.35 -10.53 6.82
CA VAL A 164 -15.03 -10.08 7.30
C VAL A 164 -13.97 -10.07 6.19
N HIS A 165 -13.92 -11.12 5.36
CA HIS A 165 -12.96 -11.20 4.26
C HIS A 165 -13.18 -10.12 3.18
N VAL A 166 -14.44 -9.75 2.92
CA VAL A 166 -14.80 -8.67 1.99
C VAL A 166 -14.43 -7.33 2.59
N PHE A 167 -14.75 -7.15 3.87
CA PHE A 167 -14.52 -5.95 4.63
C PHE A 167 -13.01 -5.65 4.73
N ASP A 168 -12.22 -6.64 5.16
CA ASP A 168 -10.76 -6.53 5.31
C ASP A 168 -10.08 -6.23 3.96
N ALA A 169 -10.52 -6.87 2.87
CA ALA A 169 -10.00 -6.59 1.54
C ALA A 169 -10.14 -5.11 1.14
N ILE A 170 -11.25 -4.48 1.52
CA ILE A 170 -11.53 -3.07 1.17
C ILE A 170 -10.84 -2.12 2.15
N VAL A 171 -10.97 -2.39 3.45
CA VAL A 171 -10.56 -1.46 4.52
C VAL A 171 -9.06 -1.56 4.80
N LEU A 172 -8.52 -2.78 4.91
CA LEU A 172 -7.12 -3.00 5.25
C LEU A 172 -6.24 -2.99 3.99
N HIS A 173 -6.69 -3.64 2.92
CA HIS A 173 -5.90 -3.80 1.69
C HIS A 173 -6.21 -2.78 0.59
N ASP A 174 -7.02 -1.76 0.87
CA ASP A 174 -7.42 -0.70 -0.07
C ASP A 174 -7.95 -1.22 -1.43
N GLN A 175 -8.54 -2.43 -1.48
CA GLN A 175 -9.07 -2.96 -2.73
C GLN A 175 -10.37 -2.27 -3.12
N THR A 176 -10.54 -1.99 -4.42
CA THR A 176 -11.78 -1.38 -4.91
C THR A 176 -12.96 -2.35 -4.83
N LEU A 177 -14.18 -1.84 -4.68
CA LEU A 177 -15.41 -2.67 -4.69
C LEU A 177 -15.47 -3.59 -5.92
N ARG A 178 -15.00 -3.10 -7.07
CA ARG A 178 -14.99 -3.82 -8.34
C ARG A 178 -13.98 -4.96 -8.36
N ASP A 179 -12.80 -4.76 -7.77
CA ASP A 179 -11.77 -5.80 -7.74
C ASP A 179 -12.16 -6.92 -6.77
N VAL A 180 -12.73 -6.56 -5.62
CA VAL A 180 -13.28 -7.52 -4.66
C VAL A 180 -14.48 -8.27 -5.26
N SER A 181 -15.35 -7.58 -6.01
CA SER A 181 -16.45 -8.21 -6.76
C SER A 181 -15.94 -9.28 -7.72
N LYS A 182 -14.88 -8.99 -8.48
CA LYS A 182 -14.26 -9.96 -9.41
C LYS A 182 -13.64 -11.14 -8.66
N MET A 183 -12.97 -10.88 -7.55
CA MET A 183 -12.33 -11.92 -6.72
C MET A 183 -13.36 -12.92 -6.17
N ILE A 184 -14.48 -12.42 -5.65
CA ILE A 184 -15.50 -13.24 -4.96
C ILE A 184 -16.59 -13.72 -5.94
N ARG A 185 -16.60 -13.20 -7.18
CA ARG A 185 -17.61 -13.49 -8.22
C ARG A 185 -19.04 -13.19 -7.75
N ARG A 186 -19.22 -12.06 -7.06
CA ARG A 186 -20.52 -11.55 -6.59
C ARG A 186 -20.74 -10.14 -7.12
N GLY A 187 -22.00 -9.74 -7.30
CA GLY A 187 -22.31 -8.42 -7.83
C GLY A 187 -21.95 -7.27 -6.88
N ASP A 188 -21.64 -6.10 -7.42
CA ASP A 188 -21.22 -4.90 -6.66
C ASP A 188 -22.20 -4.51 -5.53
N ARG A 189 -23.50 -4.74 -5.72
CA ARG A 189 -24.52 -4.48 -4.68
C ARG A 189 -24.31 -5.33 -3.42
N TYR A 190 -23.93 -6.59 -3.59
CA TYR A 190 -23.62 -7.48 -2.48
C TYR A 190 -22.38 -7.01 -1.74
N ILE A 191 -21.31 -6.66 -2.48
CA ILE A 191 -20.05 -6.18 -1.90
C ILE A 191 -20.28 -4.88 -1.12
N LYS A 192 -21.05 -3.94 -1.67
CA LYS A 192 -21.43 -2.71 -0.96
C LYS A 192 -22.23 -2.99 0.31
N ALA A 193 -23.22 -3.89 0.25
CA ALA A 193 -24.00 -4.26 1.43
C ALA A 193 -23.15 -4.96 2.50
N ALA A 194 -22.23 -5.85 2.10
CA ALA A 194 -21.30 -6.54 2.99
C ALA A 194 -20.36 -5.56 3.69
N LEU A 195 -19.80 -4.58 2.94
CA LEU A 195 -18.99 -3.50 3.50
C LEU A 195 -19.78 -2.71 4.55
N LEU A 196 -21.00 -2.29 4.23
CA LEU A 196 -21.84 -1.51 5.16
C LEU A 196 -22.23 -2.30 6.40
N ALA A 197 -22.57 -3.58 6.25
CA ALA A 197 -22.87 -4.46 7.38
C ALA A 197 -21.66 -4.60 8.30
N GLY A 198 -20.46 -4.80 7.74
CA GLY A 198 -19.22 -4.83 8.50
C GLY A 198 -18.91 -3.51 9.20
N ALA A 199 -19.06 -2.38 8.50
CA ALA A 199 -18.81 -1.05 9.06
C ALA A 199 -19.76 -0.70 10.21
N LEU A 200 -21.05 -1.01 10.06
CA LEU A 200 -22.07 -0.80 11.08
C LEU A 200 -21.81 -1.65 12.33
N ALA A 201 -21.50 -2.94 12.13
CA ALA A 201 -21.20 -3.85 13.23
C ALA A 201 -19.92 -3.45 13.98
N LEU A 202 -18.87 -3.08 13.23
CA LEU A 202 -17.64 -2.52 13.77
C LEU A 202 -17.93 -1.28 14.62
N HIS A 203 -18.58 -0.27 14.03
CA HIS A 203 -18.92 0.97 14.73
C HIS A 203 -19.73 0.70 16.01
N GLY A 204 -20.75 -0.16 15.95
CA GLY A 204 -21.54 -0.55 17.12
C GLY A 204 -20.70 -1.19 18.24
N GLY A 205 -19.67 -1.96 17.89
CA GLY A 205 -18.75 -2.59 18.85
C GLY A 205 -17.73 -1.62 19.45
N ILE A 206 -17.23 -0.66 18.67
CA ILE A 206 -16.13 0.22 19.07
C ILE A 206 -16.55 1.66 19.40
N ALA A 207 -17.83 2.01 19.33
CA ALA A 207 -18.33 3.38 19.54
C ALA A 207 -17.77 4.02 20.83
N HIS A 208 -17.75 3.28 21.94
CA HIS A 208 -17.19 3.72 23.21
C HIS A 208 -15.70 4.08 23.15
N ARG A 209 -14.91 3.40 22.31
CA ARG A 209 -13.48 3.69 22.10
C ARG A 209 -13.29 4.96 21.27
N LEU A 210 -14.12 5.15 20.24
CA LEU A 210 -14.11 6.34 19.41
C LEU A 210 -14.45 7.60 20.22
N GLU A 211 -15.40 7.50 21.15
CA GLU A 211 -15.73 8.60 22.07
C GLU A 211 -14.56 8.97 23.00
N ILE A 212 -13.83 7.96 23.49
CA ILE A 212 -12.65 8.17 24.33
C ILE A 212 -11.59 8.94 23.55
N GLU A 213 -11.25 8.51 22.33
CA GLU A 213 -10.24 9.20 21.52
C GLU A 213 -10.66 10.63 21.15
N ARG A 214 -11.94 10.87 20.85
CA ARG A 214 -12.47 12.24 20.61
C ARG A 214 -12.31 13.17 21.81
N ARG A 215 -12.24 12.65 23.04
CA ARG A 215 -12.03 13.46 24.26
C ARG A 215 -10.57 13.80 24.52
N PHE A 216 -9.64 13.03 23.96
CA PHE A 216 -8.20 13.16 24.18
C PHE A 216 -7.43 13.67 22.96
N SER A 217 -8.12 13.95 21.85
CA SER A 217 -7.60 14.60 20.64
C SER A 217 -7.90 16.10 20.66
#